data_AF-A0A242L872-F1
#
_entry.id   AF-A0A242L872-F1
#
_cell.length_a   1.000
_cell.length_b   1.000
_cell.length_c   1.000
_cell.angle_alpha   90.00
_cell.angle_beta   90.00
_cell.angle_gamma   90.00
#
_symmetry.space_group_name_H-M   'P 1'
#
loop_
_entity.id
_entity.type
_entity.pdbx_description
1 polymer ?
#
loop_
_entity_poly.entity_id
_entity_poly.type
_entity_poly.pdbx_seq_one_letter_code
_entity_poly.pdbx_strand_id
1 'polypeptide(L)'
;MYLDEQGNEILTKQTISGIVGDPYDASTDTYKLAIEGYTLDETKLPTNATGTISPVAQLLIYTYKKNPSKAHDVTVRYVDEEGTEIANPKPISGMISEPYDASTDTYKLVIDGYTLDETKLPTNAVGTLSDLDQVVTYTYKKNQQIAQNLTVQYVDENGQKLVDSKIVSGMIGTAYDVSMTAHKRIIEGCTLDETKLPTNAIGTLTDTKQTVTYHYISNKESGNTTDTNQGNTGKPTAQKTTSSKNNKNFPKTGETATHSILYLSGSLIILSGLVYLRRNKTN
;
A
#
# COMPACT_ATOMS: atom_id res chain seq x y z
N MET A 1 24.31 24.27 49.46
CA MET A 1 24.36 23.70 48.10
C MET A 1 22.95 23.37 47.69
N TYR A 2 22.61 23.59 46.42
CA TYR A 2 21.30 23.31 45.85
C TYR A 2 21.49 22.21 44.82
N LEU A 3 21.08 20.99 45.17
CA LEU A 3 21.33 19.79 44.37
C LEU A 3 20.03 19.16 43.88
N ASP A 4 20.04 18.54 42.71
CA ASP A 4 18.96 17.62 42.30
C ASP A 4 19.07 16.26 43.01
N GLU A 5 18.14 15.35 42.72
CA GLU A 5 18.12 13.99 43.30
C GLU A 5 19.30 13.12 42.83
N GLN A 6 20.00 13.50 41.76
CA GLN A 6 21.20 12.83 41.27
C GLN A 6 22.49 13.44 41.87
N GLY A 7 22.38 14.51 42.64
CA GLY A 7 23.50 15.22 43.28
C GLY A 7 24.15 16.28 42.39
N ASN A 8 23.57 16.62 41.24
CA ASN A 8 24.07 17.69 40.39
C ASN A 8 23.72 19.06 40.99
N GLU A 9 24.65 20.02 40.93
CA GLU A 9 24.38 21.39 41.36
C GLU A 9 23.46 22.10 40.36
N ILE A 10 22.26 22.47 40.83
CA ILE A 10 21.22 23.13 40.00
C ILE A 10 21.18 24.64 40.23
N LEU A 11 21.84 25.13 41.27
CA LEU A 11 22.01 26.55 41.54
C LEU A 11 23.30 26.76 42.36
N THR A 12 24.02 27.84 42.08
CA THR A 12 25.25 28.19 42.79
C THR A 12 25.03 28.24 44.30
N LYS A 13 25.88 27.54 45.06
CA LYS A 13 25.84 27.57 46.53
C LYS A 13 25.95 29.00 47.07
N GLN A 14 25.19 29.27 48.13
CA GLN A 14 25.35 30.46 48.96
C GLN A 14 26.30 30.19 50.14
N THR A 15 26.90 31.25 50.67
CA THR A 15 27.80 31.21 51.82
C THR A 15 27.22 32.03 52.96
N ILE A 16 27.17 31.45 54.15
CA ILE A 16 26.88 32.17 55.39
C ILE A 16 28.21 32.38 56.12
N SER A 17 28.54 33.63 56.42
CA SER A 17 29.78 34.02 57.09
C SER A 17 29.47 34.85 58.33
N GLY A 18 30.28 34.71 59.38
CA GLY A 18 30.12 35.42 60.65
C GLY A 18 31.30 35.17 61.59
N ILE A 19 31.22 35.68 62.81
CA ILE A 19 32.20 35.42 63.88
C ILE A 19 31.90 34.04 64.47
N VAL A 20 32.95 33.30 64.86
CA VAL A 20 32.78 32.01 65.54
C VAL A 20 31.90 32.18 66.78
N GLY A 21 30.84 31.38 66.86
CA GLY A 21 29.83 31.43 67.92
C GLY A 21 28.55 32.20 67.55
N ASP A 22 28.56 33.01 66.48
CA ASP A 22 27.35 33.73 66.03
C ASP A 22 26.27 32.73 65.59
N PRO A 23 24.98 32.97 65.91
CA PRO A 23 23.91 32.14 65.41
C PRO A 23 23.72 32.33 63.91
N TYR A 24 23.35 31.26 63.21
CA TYR A 24 22.84 31.32 61.85
C TYR A 24 21.51 30.55 61.75
N ASP A 25 20.66 31.01 60.82
CA ASP A 25 19.40 30.36 60.48
C ASP A 25 19.25 30.30 58.96
N ALA A 26 19.38 29.09 58.41
CA ALA A 26 19.18 28.77 57.01
C ALA A 26 17.82 28.09 56.74
N SER A 27 16.92 28.07 57.71
CA SER A 27 15.58 27.48 57.54
C SER A 27 14.58 28.40 56.81
N THR A 28 15.01 29.62 56.48
CA THR A 28 14.20 30.69 55.90
C THR A 28 14.12 30.62 54.36
N ASP A 29 13.16 31.35 53.78
CA ASP A 29 12.98 31.45 52.33
C ASP A 29 14.17 32.08 51.59
N THR A 30 15.06 32.77 52.32
CA THR A 30 16.35 33.24 51.78
C THR A 30 17.24 32.09 51.30
N TYR A 31 17.11 30.92 51.94
CA TYR A 31 17.90 29.72 51.62
C TYR A 31 17.03 28.59 51.07
N LYS A 32 15.72 28.57 51.32
CA LYS A 32 14.77 27.65 50.66
C LYS A 32 14.31 28.24 49.32
N LEU A 33 15.26 28.38 48.41
CA LEU A 33 15.03 29.09 47.16
C LEU A 33 14.02 28.38 46.25
N ALA A 34 13.15 29.16 45.61
CA ALA A 34 12.37 28.72 44.47
C ALA A 34 13.28 28.64 43.24
N ILE A 35 13.34 27.47 42.60
CA ILE A 35 14.17 27.22 41.43
C ILE A 35 13.25 26.80 40.28
N GLU A 36 13.31 27.50 39.15
CA GLU A 36 12.46 27.21 38.00
C GLU A 36 12.67 25.77 37.50
N GLY A 37 11.58 25.03 37.31
CA GLY A 37 11.63 23.63 36.89
C GLY A 37 11.98 22.64 38.01
N TYR A 38 12.06 23.08 39.26
CA TYR A 38 12.34 22.21 40.41
C TYR A 38 11.42 22.52 41.61
N THR A 39 11.20 21.51 42.45
CA THR A 39 10.46 21.61 43.71
C THR A 39 11.37 21.15 44.85
N LEU A 40 11.49 21.95 45.91
CA LEU A 40 12.28 21.59 47.09
C LEU A 40 11.71 20.31 47.73
N ASP A 41 12.57 19.32 47.99
CA ASP A 41 12.18 18.10 48.70
C ASP A 41 12.20 18.35 50.21
N GLU A 42 11.05 18.76 50.77
CA GLU A 42 10.92 19.06 52.20
C GLU A 42 11.22 17.85 53.11
N THR A 43 11.21 16.63 52.56
CA THR A 43 11.57 15.42 53.31
C THR A 43 13.09 15.23 53.47
N LYS A 44 13.91 16.00 52.73
CA LYS A 44 15.38 15.93 52.71
C LYS A 44 16.03 17.25 53.13
N LEU A 45 15.37 18.03 53.98
CA LEU A 45 15.95 19.28 54.50
C LEU A 45 17.20 18.99 55.37
N PRO A 46 18.22 19.87 55.33
CA PRO A 46 19.42 19.69 56.13
C PRO A 46 19.10 19.77 57.62
N THR A 47 19.59 18.80 58.40
CA THR A 47 19.36 18.76 59.85
C THR A 47 20.15 19.83 60.62
N ASN A 48 21.19 20.38 59.99
CA ASN A 48 22.01 21.48 60.48
C ASN A 48 21.60 22.84 59.88
N ALA A 49 20.32 23.04 59.53
CA ALA A 49 19.83 24.30 58.98
C ALA A 49 19.98 25.49 59.94
N THR A 50 20.05 25.24 61.25
CA THR A 50 20.25 26.26 62.29
C THR A 50 21.42 25.85 63.18
N GLY A 51 22.19 26.82 63.66
CA GLY A 51 23.29 26.54 64.58
C GLY A 51 24.14 27.77 64.85
N THR A 52 25.41 27.55 65.17
CA THR A 52 26.41 28.61 65.37
C THR A 52 27.57 28.46 64.40
N ILE A 53 28.17 29.59 63.99
CA ILE A 53 29.36 29.59 63.13
C ILE A 53 30.53 28.89 63.84
N SER A 54 31.21 28.01 63.10
CA SER A 54 32.34 27.20 63.54
C SER A 54 33.60 27.58 62.75
N PRO A 55 34.82 27.39 63.30
CA PRO A 55 36.06 27.55 62.54
C PRO A 55 36.20 26.54 61.39
N VAL A 56 35.40 25.47 61.37
CA VAL A 56 35.36 24.49 60.28
C VAL A 56 34.12 24.74 59.41
N ALA A 57 34.34 24.89 58.10
CA ALA A 57 33.26 25.06 57.14
C ALA A 57 32.33 23.83 57.12
N GLN A 58 31.03 24.09 57.08
CA GLN A 58 29.99 23.06 57.02
C GLN A 58 29.19 23.23 55.74
N LEU A 59 28.65 22.12 55.22
CA LEU A 59 27.75 22.14 54.07
C LEU A 59 26.32 21.91 54.53
N LEU A 60 25.43 22.77 54.07
CA LEU A 60 23.99 22.56 54.10
C LEU A 60 23.58 22.18 52.68
N ILE A 61 22.84 21.08 52.54
CA ILE A 61 22.38 20.56 51.24
C ILE A 61 20.87 20.67 51.22
N TYR A 62 20.34 21.39 50.23
CA TYR A 62 18.92 21.41 49.90
C TYR A 62 18.75 20.59 48.63
N THR A 63 18.00 19.50 48.73
CA THR A 63 17.72 18.59 47.61
C THR A 63 16.40 18.97 46.94
N TYR A 64 16.39 18.97 45.61
CA TYR A 64 15.23 19.33 44.80
C TYR A 64 14.84 18.20 43.86
N LYS A 65 13.54 18.07 43.62
CA LYS A 65 12.94 17.20 42.60
C LYS A 65 12.71 18.00 41.34
N LYS A 66 13.11 17.44 40.19
CA LYS A 66 12.80 18.06 38.90
C LYS A 66 11.30 17.99 38.65
N ASN A 67 10.70 19.11 38.24
CA ASN A 67 9.27 19.17 37.95
C ASN A 67 8.96 18.38 36.67
N PRO A 68 7.80 17.71 36.59
CA PRO A 68 7.34 17.11 35.34
C PRO A 68 7.21 18.19 34.25
N SER A 69 7.70 17.89 33.06
CA SER A 69 7.58 18.75 31.89
C SER A 69 6.90 18.00 30.75
N LYS A 70 6.11 18.73 29.96
CA LYS A 70 5.46 18.17 28.77
C LYS A 70 6.51 17.70 27.77
N ALA A 71 6.31 16.51 27.21
CA ALA A 71 7.13 16.01 26.12
C ALA A 71 6.77 16.63 24.78
N HIS A 72 7.64 16.46 23.80
CA HIS A 72 7.26 16.59 22.40
C HIS A 72 6.35 15.41 22.01
N ASP A 73 5.37 15.68 21.15
CA ASP A 73 4.44 14.64 20.69
C ASP A 73 5.17 13.67 19.75
N VAL A 74 4.95 12.37 19.92
CA VAL A 74 5.35 11.38 18.92
C VAL A 74 4.42 11.51 17.73
N THR A 75 4.95 11.71 16.53
CA THR A 75 4.16 11.75 15.30
C THR A 75 4.13 10.37 14.64
N VAL A 76 2.95 9.76 14.57
CA VAL A 76 2.73 8.50 13.84
C VAL A 76 2.33 8.83 12.40
N ARG A 77 3.15 8.46 11.43
CA ARG A 77 2.95 8.68 9.98
C ARG A 77 2.53 7.40 9.26
N TYR A 78 1.77 7.58 8.18
CA TYR A 78 1.27 6.50 7.34
C TYR A 78 1.67 6.76 5.90
N VAL A 79 2.54 5.92 5.36
CA VAL A 79 3.12 6.13 4.02
C VAL A 79 2.96 4.90 3.14
N ASP A 80 2.97 5.09 1.83
CA ASP A 80 3.12 4.01 0.87
C ASP A 80 4.59 3.56 0.73
N GLU A 81 4.85 2.61 -0.17
CA GLU A 81 6.19 2.05 -0.41
C GLU A 81 7.19 3.07 -0.97
N GLU A 82 6.72 4.17 -1.55
CA GLU A 82 7.54 5.27 -2.08
C GLU A 82 7.75 6.38 -1.02
N GLY A 83 7.16 6.23 0.17
CA GLY A 83 7.23 7.21 1.25
C GLY A 83 6.21 8.34 1.14
N THR A 84 5.23 8.25 0.24
CA THR A 84 4.16 9.24 0.08
C THR A 84 3.15 9.08 1.21
N GLU A 85 2.72 10.18 1.81
CA GLU A 85 1.72 10.16 2.87
C GLU A 85 0.33 9.81 2.32
N ILE A 86 -0.32 8.80 2.93
CA ILE A 86 -1.61 8.26 2.46
C ILE A 86 -2.73 8.40 3.50
N ALA A 87 -2.41 8.85 4.72
CA ALA A 87 -3.38 9.19 5.75
C ALA A 87 -2.79 10.25 6.70
N ASN A 88 -3.66 11.05 7.33
CA ASN A 88 -3.26 12.09 8.26
C ASN A 88 -2.45 11.51 9.44
N PRO A 89 -1.31 12.13 9.82
CA PRO A 89 -0.53 11.69 10.96
C PRO A 89 -1.33 11.78 12.27
N LYS A 90 -0.99 10.91 13.23
CA LYS A 90 -1.59 10.94 14.58
C LYS A 90 -0.54 11.27 15.64
N PRO A 91 -0.81 12.21 16.56
CA PRO A 91 0.10 12.47 17.68
C PRO A 91 -0.07 11.46 18.82
N ILE A 92 0.98 11.28 19.61
CA ILE A 92 0.94 10.72 20.96
C ILE A 92 1.58 11.73 21.91
N SER A 93 0.76 12.32 22.78
CA SER A 93 1.18 13.35 23.73
C SER A 93 1.33 12.78 25.13
N GLY A 94 2.16 13.42 25.94
CA GLY A 94 2.32 13.11 27.35
C GLY A 94 3.42 13.93 28.01
N MET A 95 3.90 13.47 29.16
CA MET A 95 5.03 14.04 29.88
C MET A 95 6.33 13.34 29.52
N ILE A 96 7.47 14.02 29.72
CA ILE A 96 8.78 13.41 29.50
C ILE A 96 8.92 12.14 30.36
N SER A 97 9.53 11.11 29.77
CA SER A 97 9.74 9.79 30.35
C SER A 97 8.50 8.92 30.52
N GLU A 98 7.29 9.40 30.19
CA GLU A 98 6.13 8.52 30.09
C GLU A 98 6.29 7.54 28.91
N PRO A 99 5.85 6.28 29.05
CA PRO A 99 5.88 5.33 27.95
C PRO A 99 4.83 5.69 26.90
N TYR A 100 5.11 5.39 25.63
CA TYR A 100 4.12 5.40 24.56
C TYR A 100 4.05 4.05 23.85
N ASP A 101 2.88 3.74 23.28
CA ASP A 101 2.65 2.52 22.50
C ASP A 101 1.84 2.82 21.23
N ALA A 102 2.55 2.92 20.11
CA ALA A 102 2.01 3.07 18.78
C ALA A 102 1.72 1.73 18.08
N SER A 103 1.86 0.59 18.75
CA SER A 103 1.63 -0.75 18.19
C SER A 103 0.17 -1.21 18.21
N THR A 104 -0.71 -0.39 18.79
CA THR A 104 -2.15 -0.65 18.96
C THR A 104 -2.97 -0.37 17.70
N ASP A 105 -4.20 -0.90 17.65
CA ASP A 105 -5.13 -0.71 16.52
C ASP A 105 -5.53 0.76 16.30
N THR A 106 -5.39 1.61 17.32
CA THR A 106 -5.57 3.07 17.20
C THR A 106 -4.61 3.68 16.17
N TYR A 107 -3.42 3.09 16.05
CA TYR A 107 -2.32 3.55 15.19
C TYR A 107 -2.05 2.60 14.02
N LYS A 108 -2.46 1.32 14.07
CA LYS A 108 -2.45 0.43 12.89
C LYS A 108 -3.74 0.62 12.08
N LEU A 109 -3.78 1.68 11.28
CA LEU A 109 -4.99 2.07 10.57
C LEU A 109 -5.38 1.08 9.46
N VAL A 110 -6.69 0.94 9.28
CA VAL A 110 -7.27 0.43 8.03
C VAL A 110 -7.42 1.60 7.06
N ILE A 111 -6.74 1.53 5.92
CA ILE A 111 -6.71 2.60 4.90
C ILE A 111 -7.28 2.03 3.61
N ASP A 112 -8.31 2.67 3.06
CA ASP A 112 -8.97 2.18 1.85
C ASP A 112 -7.99 2.10 0.66
N GLY A 113 -8.01 0.98 -0.05
CA GLY A 113 -7.08 0.71 -1.16
C GLY A 113 -5.64 0.39 -0.74
N TYR A 114 -5.34 0.25 0.55
CA TYR A 114 -4.01 -0.10 1.06
C TYR A 114 -4.07 -1.23 2.11
N THR A 115 -2.96 -1.97 2.25
CA THR A 115 -2.78 -3.00 3.28
C THR A 115 -1.47 -2.72 4.02
N LEU A 116 -1.49 -2.77 5.35
CA LEU A 116 -0.30 -2.58 6.17
C LEU A 116 0.78 -3.61 5.81
N ASP A 117 2.01 -3.15 5.58
CA ASP A 117 3.12 -4.05 5.31
C ASP A 117 3.72 -4.59 6.61
N GLU A 118 3.24 -5.75 7.06
CA GLU A 118 3.71 -6.39 8.29
C GLU A 118 5.21 -6.75 8.27
N THR A 119 5.84 -6.77 7.09
CA THR A 119 7.29 -6.99 6.95
C THR A 119 8.12 -5.74 7.21
N LYS A 120 7.48 -4.55 7.29
CA LYS A 120 8.12 -3.24 7.48
C LYS A 120 7.57 -2.48 8.69
N LEU A 121 7.19 -3.20 9.75
CA LEU A 121 6.71 -2.57 10.98
C LEU A 121 7.82 -1.71 11.63
N PRO A 122 7.50 -0.53 12.18
CA PRO A 122 8.48 0.33 12.82
C PRO A 122 9.06 -0.33 14.08
N THR A 123 10.37 -0.25 14.24
CA THR A 123 11.08 -0.80 15.41
C THR A 123 10.91 0.04 16.68
N ASN A 124 10.55 1.31 16.53
CA ASN A 124 10.32 2.28 17.61
C ASN A 124 8.83 2.49 17.92
N ALA A 125 7.97 1.50 17.60
CA ALA A 125 6.54 1.58 17.87
C ALA A 125 6.23 1.71 19.38
N VAL A 126 7.11 1.22 20.25
CA VAL A 126 7.04 1.39 21.70
C VAL A 126 8.30 2.10 22.16
N GLY A 127 8.15 3.03 23.10
CA GLY A 127 9.27 3.79 23.62
C GLY A 127 8.86 4.69 24.78
N THR A 128 9.70 5.69 25.05
CA THR A 128 9.44 6.74 26.04
C THR A 128 9.41 8.10 25.37
N LEU A 129 8.50 8.95 25.82
CA LEU A 129 8.40 10.33 25.37
C LEU A 129 9.62 11.13 25.84
N SER A 130 10.16 11.98 24.96
CA SER A 130 11.31 12.84 25.26
C SER A 130 11.03 14.32 24.97
N ASP A 131 12.04 15.16 25.20
CA ASP A 131 12.10 16.56 24.78
C ASP A 131 12.50 16.74 23.31
N LEU A 132 12.61 15.64 22.54
CA LEU A 132 12.95 15.66 21.13
C LEU A 132 11.76 15.16 20.31
N ASP A 133 11.63 15.65 19.08
CA ASP A 133 10.64 15.14 18.14
C ASP A 133 10.91 13.66 17.82
N GLN A 134 9.86 12.84 17.92
CA GLN A 134 9.91 11.42 17.65
C GLN A 134 8.92 11.08 16.54
N VAL A 135 9.32 10.21 15.60
CA VAL A 135 8.47 9.80 14.47
C VAL A 135 8.39 8.28 14.39
N VAL A 136 7.18 7.76 14.34
CA VAL A 136 6.88 6.34 14.08
C VAL A 136 6.24 6.25 12.70
N THR A 137 6.79 5.44 11.80
CA THR A 137 6.28 5.35 10.42
C THR A 137 5.74 3.96 10.15
N TYR A 138 4.48 3.89 9.74
CA TYR A 138 3.87 2.68 9.20
C TYR A 138 3.84 2.73 7.67
N THR A 139 4.38 1.70 7.04
CA THR A 139 4.40 1.55 5.57
C THR A 139 3.29 0.62 5.10
N TYR A 140 2.61 1.01 4.02
CA TYR A 140 1.49 0.26 3.44
C TYR A 140 1.77 -0.08 1.98
N LYS A 141 1.25 -1.23 1.55
CA LYS A 141 1.21 -1.68 0.16
C LYS A 141 -0.11 -1.27 -0.47
N LYS A 142 -0.05 -0.74 -1.69
CA LYS A 142 -1.26 -0.45 -2.46
C LYS A 142 -1.92 -1.76 -2.87
N ASN A 143 -3.22 -1.88 -2.62
CA ASN A 143 -3.98 -3.07 -2.98
C ASN A 143 -4.07 -3.18 -4.50
N GLN A 144 -3.81 -4.37 -5.03
CA GLN A 144 -4.04 -4.64 -6.44
C GLN A 144 -5.55 -4.64 -6.72
N GLN A 145 -5.96 -3.92 -7.75
CA GLN A 145 -7.36 -3.82 -8.17
C GLN A 145 -7.64 -4.81 -9.31
N ILE A 146 -8.82 -5.44 -9.27
CA ILE A 146 -9.30 -6.30 -10.35
C ILE A 146 -9.66 -5.41 -11.55
N ALA A 147 -9.17 -5.77 -12.73
CA ALA A 147 -9.50 -5.07 -13.97
C ALA A 147 -10.90 -5.42 -14.47
N GLN A 148 -11.45 -4.57 -15.35
CA GLN A 148 -12.62 -4.97 -16.11
C GLN A 148 -12.23 -6.01 -17.17
N ASN A 149 -13.15 -6.95 -17.40
CA ASN A 149 -12.97 -8.00 -18.38
C ASN A 149 -12.72 -7.43 -19.78
N LEU A 150 -11.64 -7.90 -20.41
CA LEU A 150 -11.42 -7.72 -21.84
C LEU A 150 -12.29 -8.74 -22.60
N THR A 151 -13.07 -8.24 -23.55
CA THR A 151 -13.90 -9.08 -24.43
C THR A 151 -13.24 -9.23 -25.81
N VAL A 152 -12.98 -10.45 -26.24
CA VAL A 152 -12.52 -10.75 -27.61
C VAL A 152 -13.73 -11.21 -28.42
N GLN A 153 -14.10 -10.43 -29.44
CA GLN A 153 -15.25 -10.68 -30.30
C GLN A 153 -14.83 -11.13 -31.69
N TYR A 154 -15.66 -11.99 -32.28
CA TYR A 154 -15.48 -12.54 -33.62
C TYR A 154 -16.72 -12.22 -34.43
N VAL A 155 -16.56 -11.34 -35.41
CA VAL A 155 -17.67 -10.76 -36.16
C VAL A 155 -17.46 -10.91 -37.67
N ASP A 156 -18.54 -10.84 -38.43
CA ASP A 156 -18.49 -10.79 -39.89
C ASP A 156 -18.12 -9.40 -40.42
N GLU A 157 -18.21 -9.23 -41.74
CA GLU A 157 -17.96 -7.98 -42.45
C GLU A 157 -18.91 -6.84 -42.04
N ASN A 158 -20.09 -7.18 -41.51
CA ASN A 158 -21.13 -6.23 -41.07
C ASN A 158 -21.08 -5.98 -39.55
N GLY A 159 -20.16 -6.62 -38.82
CA GLY A 159 -20.06 -6.53 -37.36
C GLY A 159 -21.01 -7.46 -36.61
N GLN A 160 -21.67 -8.41 -37.29
CA GLN A 160 -22.53 -9.40 -36.65
C GLN A 160 -21.70 -10.49 -35.98
N LYS A 161 -22.00 -10.80 -34.72
CA LYS A 161 -21.35 -11.87 -33.95
C LYS A 161 -21.50 -13.22 -34.64
N LEU A 162 -20.38 -13.88 -34.92
CA LEU A 162 -20.33 -15.20 -35.56
C LEU A 162 -20.33 -16.34 -34.52
N VAL A 163 -19.54 -16.19 -33.46
CA VAL A 163 -19.38 -17.18 -32.39
C VAL A 163 -19.25 -16.50 -31.04
N ASP A 164 -19.30 -17.28 -29.96
CA ASP A 164 -19.14 -16.75 -28.61
C ASP A 164 -17.79 -16.05 -28.39
N SER A 165 -17.88 -14.91 -27.70
CA SER A 165 -16.74 -14.09 -27.34
C SER A 165 -15.89 -14.79 -26.27
N LYS A 166 -14.59 -14.54 -26.28
CA LYS A 166 -13.71 -14.93 -25.17
C LYS A 166 -13.59 -13.79 -24.17
N ILE A 167 -13.44 -14.14 -22.90
CA ILE A 167 -13.22 -13.20 -21.81
C ILE A 167 -11.81 -13.40 -21.27
N VAL A 168 -11.07 -12.30 -21.13
CA VAL A 168 -9.79 -12.25 -20.42
C VAL A 168 -9.99 -11.41 -19.17
N SER A 169 -9.70 -11.99 -18.01
CA SER A 169 -9.82 -11.38 -16.69
C SER A 169 -8.46 -11.33 -16.01
N GLY A 170 -8.23 -10.35 -15.14
CA GLY A 170 -7.00 -10.22 -14.38
C GLY A 170 -7.00 -8.96 -13.51
N MET A 171 -5.84 -8.61 -12.96
CA MET A 171 -5.66 -7.35 -12.23
C MET A 171 -5.38 -6.21 -13.20
N ILE A 172 -5.64 -4.97 -12.79
CA ILE A 172 -5.25 -3.77 -13.55
C ILE A 172 -3.74 -3.80 -13.82
N GLY A 173 -3.36 -3.49 -15.05
CA GLY A 173 -1.97 -3.52 -15.51
C GLY A 173 -1.48 -4.89 -15.95
N THR A 174 -2.25 -5.97 -15.73
CA THR A 174 -1.90 -7.30 -16.25
C THR A 174 -1.81 -7.25 -17.78
N ALA A 175 -0.68 -7.66 -18.34
CA ALA A 175 -0.51 -7.72 -19.79
C ALA A 175 -1.40 -8.83 -20.39
N TYR A 176 -1.96 -8.56 -21.55
CA TYR A 176 -2.66 -9.55 -22.36
C TYR A 176 -2.08 -9.57 -23.78
N ASP A 177 -2.08 -10.76 -24.38
CA ASP A 177 -1.79 -10.95 -25.79
C ASP A 177 -2.83 -11.90 -26.39
N VAL A 178 -3.75 -11.31 -27.16
CA VAL A 178 -4.77 -12.04 -27.91
C VAL A 178 -4.47 -12.06 -29.41
N SER A 179 -3.26 -11.66 -29.82
CA SER A 179 -2.80 -11.73 -31.21
C SER A 179 -2.44 -13.15 -31.66
N MET A 180 -2.16 -14.04 -30.69
CA MET A 180 -1.75 -15.42 -30.94
C MET A 180 -2.86 -16.27 -31.58
N THR A 181 -2.47 -17.29 -32.36
CA THR A 181 -3.38 -18.19 -33.08
C THR A 181 -4.44 -18.84 -32.19
N ALA A 182 -4.14 -19.11 -30.92
CA ALA A 182 -5.11 -19.66 -29.96
C ALA A 182 -6.33 -18.72 -29.73
N HIS A 183 -6.17 -17.42 -29.96
CA HIS A 183 -7.21 -16.41 -29.88
C HIS A 183 -7.85 -16.09 -31.23
N LYS A 184 -7.17 -16.35 -32.36
CA LYS A 184 -7.76 -16.34 -33.72
C LYS A 184 -8.60 -17.61 -33.91
N ARG A 185 -9.91 -17.51 -33.66
CA ARG A 185 -10.81 -18.67 -33.69
C ARG A 185 -10.95 -19.19 -35.12
N ILE A 186 -10.90 -20.51 -35.30
CA ILE A 186 -11.28 -21.15 -36.55
C ILE A 186 -12.80 -21.19 -36.59
N ILE A 187 -13.40 -20.62 -37.64
CA ILE A 187 -14.85 -20.56 -37.84
C ILE A 187 -15.14 -21.22 -39.18
N GLU A 188 -15.94 -22.29 -39.18
CA GLU A 188 -16.25 -23.05 -40.39
C GLU A 188 -16.94 -22.16 -41.44
N GLY A 189 -16.51 -22.29 -42.69
CA GLY A 189 -17.02 -21.47 -43.80
C GLY A 189 -16.61 -20.00 -43.77
N CYS A 190 -15.68 -19.59 -42.91
CA CYS A 190 -15.16 -18.22 -42.84
C CYS A 190 -13.62 -18.19 -42.80
N THR A 191 -13.02 -17.12 -43.30
CA THR A 191 -11.59 -16.82 -43.20
C THR A 191 -11.36 -15.51 -42.45
N LEU A 192 -10.29 -15.42 -41.67
CA LEU A 192 -9.95 -14.19 -40.94
C LEU A 192 -9.57 -13.09 -41.94
N ASP A 193 -10.13 -11.90 -41.78
CA ASP A 193 -9.76 -10.73 -42.59
C ASP A 193 -8.44 -10.15 -42.08
N GLU A 194 -7.32 -10.57 -42.69
CA GLU A 194 -5.99 -10.08 -42.33
C GLU A 194 -5.79 -8.58 -42.59
N THR A 195 -6.66 -7.95 -43.40
CA THR A 195 -6.61 -6.51 -43.65
C THR A 195 -7.27 -5.68 -42.54
N LYS A 196 -8.04 -6.33 -41.64
CA LYS A 196 -8.77 -5.70 -40.52
C LYS A 196 -8.39 -6.29 -39.17
N LEU A 197 -7.10 -6.55 -38.96
CA LEU A 197 -6.63 -7.01 -37.65
C LEU A 197 -6.74 -5.89 -36.60
N PRO A 198 -7.20 -6.20 -35.38
CA PRO A 198 -7.30 -5.21 -34.31
C PRO A 198 -5.90 -4.74 -33.88
N THR A 199 -5.75 -3.43 -33.71
CA THR A 199 -4.49 -2.80 -33.27
C THR A 199 -4.25 -2.95 -31.76
N ASN A 200 -5.30 -3.21 -30.98
CA ASN A 200 -5.25 -3.37 -29.52
C ASN A 200 -5.19 -4.85 -29.08
N ALA A 201 -4.74 -5.75 -29.94
CA ALA A 201 -4.62 -7.18 -29.64
C ALA A 201 -3.56 -7.50 -28.57
N ILE A 202 -2.64 -6.58 -28.30
CA ILE A 202 -1.62 -6.66 -27.24
C ILE A 202 -1.75 -5.39 -26.41
N GLY A 203 -1.78 -5.53 -25.10
CA GLY A 203 -1.94 -4.39 -24.20
C GLY A 203 -1.96 -4.80 -22.74
N THR A 204 -2.50 -3.93 -21.89
CA THR A 204 -2.74 -4.20 -20.47
C THR A 204 -4.20 -4.03 -20.12
N LEU A 205 -4.68 -4.83 -19.16
CA LEU A 205 -6.04 -4.72 -18.64
C LEU A 205 -6.20 -3.42 -17.84
N THR A 206 -7.33 -2.74 -18.03
CA THR A 206 -7.65 -1.45 -17.39
C THR A 206 -8.87 -1.56 -16.47
N ASP A 207 -9.17 -0.49 -15.74
CA ASP A 207 -10.43 -0.30 -15.01
C ASP A 207 -11.64 -0.06 -15.93
N THR A 208 -11.42 0.01 -17.24
CA THR A 208 -12.41 0.27 -18.27
C THR A 208 -12.65 -0.99 -19.11
N LYS A 209 -13.89 -1.19 -19.56
CA LYS A 209 -14.19 -2.34 -20.44
C LYS A 209 -13.45 -2.19 -21.75
N GLN A 210 -12.66 -3.20 -22.10
CA GLN A 210 -11.92 -3.26 -23.36
C GLN A 210 -12.59 -4.28 -24.29
N THR A 211 -12.53 -4.02 -25.60
CA THR A 211 -12.98 -4.96 -26.63
C THR A 211 -11.94 -5.06 -27.74
N VAL A 212 -11.58 -6.29 -28.09
CA VAL A 212 -10.75 -6.62 -29.25
C VAL A 212 -11.65 -7.33 -30.25
N THR A 213 -11.70 -6.84 -31.49
CA THR A 213 -12.61 -7.36 -32.52
C THR A 213 -11.81 -7.96 -33.67
N TYR A 214 -12.06 -9.24 -33.97
CA TYR A 214 -11.57 -9.91 -35.16
C TYR A 214 -12.68 -10.02 -36.20
N HIS A 215 -12.41 -9.55 -37.41
CA HIS A 215 -13.32 -9.60 -38.55
C HIS A 215 -13.06 -10.82 -39.43
N TYR A 216 -14.12 -11.45 -39.92
CA TYR A 216 -14.05 -12.62 -40.79
C TYR A 216 -14.88 -12.41 -42.06
N ILE A 217 -14.41 -13.02 -43.15
CA ILE A 217 -15.04 -13.00 -44.47
C ILE A 217 -15.64 -14.40 -44.73
N SER A 218 -16.88 -14.46 -45.21
CA SER A 218 -17.51 -15.72 -45.57
C SER A 218 -16.88 -16.31 -46.84
N ASN A 219 -16.50 -17.58 -46.76
CA ASN A 219 -16.08 -18.36 -47.91
C ASN A 219 -17.35 -18.76 -48.66
N LYS A 220 -17.89 -17.86 -49.50
CA LYS A 220 -18.98 -18.25 -50.39
C LYS A 220 -18.52 -19.46 -51.20
N GLU A 221 -19.21 -20.60 -51.06
CA GLU A 221 -19.04 -21.69 -52.01
C GLU A 221 -19.27 -21.08 -53.40
N SER A 222 -18.23 -21.16 -54.23
CA SER A 222 -18.38 -20.97 -55.66
C SER A 222 -19.42 -21.98 -56.11
N GLY A 223 -20.62 -21.49 -56.39
CA GLY A 223 -21.66 -22.28 -57.03
C GLY A 223 -21.12 -22.74 -58.38
N ASN A 224 -20.65 -23.99 -58.41
CA ASN A 224 -20.35 -24.67 -59.66
C ASN A 224 -20.96 -26.07 -59.58
N THR A 225 -22.25 -26.13 -59.89
CA THR A 225 -22.89 -27.37 -60.33
C THR A 225 -22.39 -27.68 -61.73
N THR A 226 -21.50 -28.66 -61.86
CA THR A 226 -21.31 -29.41 -63.11
C THR A 226 -22.01 -30.75 -62.99
N ASP A 227 -22.96 -30.93 -63.89
CA ASP A 227 -23.89 -32.02 -64.10
C ASP A 227 -23.19 -33.27 -64.70
N THR A 228 -23.63 -34.47 -64.32
CA THR A 228 -23.61 -35.65 -65.21
C THR A 228 -24.74 -36.60 -64.85
N ASN A 229 -25.73 -36.62 -65.74
CA ASN A 229 -26.90 -37.48 -65.83
C ASN A 229 -26.57 -38.99 -65.92
N GLN A 230 -27.47 -39.85 -65.39
CA GLN A 230 -28.20 -40.87 -66.18
C GLN A 230 -29.35 -41.54 -65.40
N GLY A 231 -30.59 -41.54 -65.95
CA GLY A 231 -31.62 -42.55 -65.60
C GLY A 231 -33.11 -42.12 -65.53
N ASN A 232 -33.73 -41.77 -66.68
CA ASN A 232 -35.11 -42.04 -67.15
C ASN A 232 -36.18 -42.55 -66.13
N THR A 233 -37.46 -42.12 -66.05
CA THR A 233 -38.50 -41.76 -67.06
C THR A 233 -39.74 -41.18 -66.34
N GLY A 234 -40.54 -40.32 -67.01
CA GLY A 234 -41.98 -40.14 -66.71
C GLY A 234 -42.49 -38.70 -66.51
N LYS A 235 -43.10 -38.11 -67.55
CA LYS A 235 -43.86 -36.83 -67.59
C LYS A 235 -45.38 -37.14 -67.50
N PRO A 236 -46.30 -36.29 -66.97
CA PRO A 236 -46.82 -35.07 -67.63
C PRO A 236 -47.00 -33.85 -66.68
N THR A 237 -46.54 -32.63 -67.02
CA THR A 237 -47.23 -31.48 -67.67
C THR A 237 -48.10 -30.55 -66.77
N ALA A 238 -47.60 -29.30 -66.58
CA ALA A 238 -48.24 -27.96 -66.40
C ALA A 238 -49.23 -27.71 -65.21
N GLN A 239 -49.33 -26.57 -64.51
CA GLN A 239 -48.87 -25.18 -64.68
C GLN A 239 -48.97 -24.42 -63.31
N LYS A 240 -48.03 -23.50 -63.06
CA LYS A 240 -48.01 -22.27 -62.19
C LYS A 240 -49.25 -21.99 -61.30
N THR A 241 -49.14 -21.58 -60.01
CA THR A 241 -48.74 -20.22 -59.55
C THR A 241 -48.52 -20.16 -58.02
N THR A 242 -47.39 -19.54 -57.57
CA THR A 242 -47.07 -18.78 -56.30
C THR A 242 -47.49 -19.29 -54.90
N SER A 243 -46.78 -19.17 -53.77
CA SER A 243 -45.44 -18.74 -53.32
C SER A 243 -45.38 -19.15 -51.81
N SER A 244 -44.53 -20.11 -51.39
CA SER A 244 -43.23 -19.95 -50.66
C SER A 244 -43.32 -19.13 -49.36
N LYS A 245 -42.87 -19.55 -48.17
CA LYS A 245 -41.91 -20.61 -47.73
C LYS A 245 -42.16 -20.89 -46.23
N ASN A 246 -42.03 -22.16 -45.81
CA ASN A 246 -42.17 -22.61 -44.42
C ASN A 246 -41.08 -23.64 -44.06
N ASN A 247 -40.88 -23.80 -42.74
CA ASN A 247 -40.21 -24.87 -41.97
C ASN A 247 -38.69 -24.80 -41.78
N LYS A 248 -38.17 -24.77 -40.53
CA LYS A 248 -38.23 -25.70 -39.36
C LYS A 248 -37.23 -26.88 -39.44
N ASN A 249 -36.21 -26.72 -38.59
CA ASN A 249 -35.52 -27.65 -37.66
C ASN A 249 -35.06 -29.04 -38.08
N PHE A 250 -33.84 -29.42 -37.62
CA PHE A 250 -33.46 -30.64 -36.84
C PHE A 250 -31.98 -30.51 -36.37
N PRO A 251 -31.39 -31.40 -35.51
CA PRO A 251 -31.74 -31.83 -34.15
C PRO A 251 -30.67 -31.43 -33.09
N LYS A 252 -30.90 -31.77 -31.80
CA LYS A 252 -30.00 -31.54 -30.63
C LYS A 252 -29.01 -32.70 -30.41
N THR A 253 -27.77 -32.39 -30.06
CA THR A 253 -26.94 -33.16 -29.11
C THR A 253 -26.20 -32.19 -28.20
N GLY A 254 -26.29 -32.42 -26.89
CA GLY A 254 -25.56 -31.65 -25.89
C GLY A 254 -24.30 -32.38 -25.47
N GLU A 255 -23.28 -31.62 -25.08
CA GLU A 255 -22.42 -31.94 -23.94
C GLU A 255 -21.69 -30.69 -23.44
N THR A 256 -21.96 -30.37 -22.18
CA THR A 256 -21.25 -29.58 -21.17
C THR A 256 -20.39 -28.39 -21.57
N ALA A 257 -20.87 -27.19 -21.21
CA ALA A 257 -20.07 -25.98 -21.07
C ALA A 257 -19.03 -26.13 -19.94
N THR A 258 -17.80 -26.53 -20.27
CA THR A 258 -16.66 -26.27 -19.40
C THR A 258 -16.19 -24.84 -19.66
N HIS A 259 -16.47 -23.93 -18.72
CA HIS A 259 -15.82 -22.62 -18.67
C HIS A 259 -14.31 -22.83 -18.50
N SER A 260 -13.56 -22.79 -19.59
CA SER A 260 -12.10 -22.80 -19.56
C SER A 260 -11.60 -21.42 -19.12
N ILE A 261 -11.52 -21.22 -17.80
CA ILE A 261 -10.81 -20.09 -17.19
C ILE A 261 -9.31 -20.39 -17.33
N LEU A 262 -8.66 -19.76 -18.32
CA LEU A 262 -7.22 -19.85 -18.50
C LEU A 262 -6.55 -18.82 -17.60
N TYR A 263 -6.04 -19.27 -16.45
CA TYR A 263 -5.13 -18.50 -15.63
C TYR A 263 -3.76 -18.44 -16.34
N LEU A 264 -3.34 -17.26 -16.81
CA LEU A 264 -1.97 -17.07 -17.30
C LEU A 264 -1.05 -16.81 -16.10
N SER A 265 -0.23 -17.80 -15.76
CA SER A 265 0.94 -17.63 -14.90
C SER A 265 2.01 -16.83 -15.63
N GLY A 266 2.24 -15.58 -15.23
CA GLY A 266 3.35 -14.76 -15.71
C GLY A 266 4.66 -15.16 -15.04
N SER A 267 5.55 -15.81 -15.78
CA SER A 267 6.94 -16.05 -15.35
C SER A 267 7.75 -14.77 -15.42
N LEU A 268 8.36 -14.40 -14.28
CA LEU A 268 9.27 -13.27 -14.12
C LEU A 268 10.67 -13.66 -14.66
N ILE A 269 11.11 -13.04 -15.76
CA ILE A 269 12.53 -13.11 -16.18
C ILE A 269 13.21 -11.85 -15.65
N ILE A 270 14.05 -12.00 -14.62
CA ILE A 270 14.95 -10.94 -14.17
C ILE A 270 16.25 -11.05 -14.97
N LEU A 271 16.49 -10.08 -15.85
CA LEU A 271 17.77 -9.88 -16.53
C LEU A 271 18.66 -9.01 -15.61
N SER A 272 19.61 -9.62 -14.90
CA SER A 272 20.63 -8.88 -14.14
C SER A 272 21.81 -8.54 -15.05
N GLY A 273 21.93 -7.26 -15.44
CA GLY A 273 23.10 -6.71 -16.14
C GLY A 273 24.18 -6.23 -15.17
N LEU A 274 25.38 -6.79 -15.30
CA LEU A 274 26.63 -6.35 -14.70
C LEU A 274 27.23 -5.15 -15.46
N VAL A 275 27.52 -4.03 -14.79
CA VAL A 275 28.58 -3.04 -15.15
C VAL A 275 29.02 -2.36 -13.84
N TYR A 276 30.12 -2.78 -13.21
CA TYR A 276 31.52 -2.31 -13.37
C TYR A 276 31.77 -0.83 -13.07
N LEU A 277 32.40 -0.55 -11.92
CA LEU A 277 33.29 0.60 -11.76
C LEU A 277 34.55 0.20 -10.97
N ARG A 278 35.68 0.41 -11.63
CA ARG A 278 37.05 0.11 -11.23
C ARG A 278 37.67 1.35 -10.59
N ARG A 279 38.32 1.14 -9.44
CA ARG A 279 39.64 1.68 -9.01
C ARG A 279 39.79 3.20 -8.78
N ASN A 280 40.22 3.56 -7.57
CA ASN A 280 41.62 3.96 -7.34
C ASN A 280 42.02 3.99 -5.85
N LYS A 281 43.21 3.42 -5.57
CA LYS A 281 43.99 3.63 -4.35
C LYS A 281 44.69 4.98 -4.46
N THR A 282 44.76 5.72 -3.37
CA THR A 282 45.96 6.47 -2.94
C THR A 282 45.85 6.85 -1.46
N ASN A 283 46.91 6.50 -0.74
CA ASN A 283 47.34 6.88 0.63
C ASN A 283 46.51 6.37 1.81
#